data_AF-A0A7G6WXI5-F1
#
_entry.id   AF-A0A7G6WXI5-F1
#
_cell.length_a   1.000
_cell.length_b   1.000
_cell.length_c   1.000
_cell.angle_alpha   90.00
_cell.angle_beta   90.00
_cell.angle_gamma   90.00
#
_symmetry.space_group_name_H-M   'P 1'
#
loop_
_entity.id
_entity.type
_entity.pdbx_description
1 polymer ?
#
loop_
_entity_poly.entity_id
_entity_poly.type
_entity_poly.pdbx_seq_one_letter_code
_entity_poly.pdbx_strand_id
1 'polypeptide(L)'
;MKIECLRAHVTSGGKTYPVYIGFASAEKIAQVAVAPAFALSTPNQQIAENLTSQPVRDWQRPISDERVAGIASTFNNSGGLMPNPVLLAKNAFATGIKITAKSIDGVPYQTGTYVIDVPEDATNPTDRALWILDGQHRIAGLSASAQRDDPVPLVLLLDDGTASYSSPLLASLFAQVTTAAQKLDDLHNEWLTYAFRLGRYNPGRDGHDAAIKAFSSVVELCKTAQWVTVQANPFFNQIQFNEHVQVRPTHGGFDFKCTTLSDLLAKHYYARAGSTTAPQSSEACRGDWTCISFAACHHSKSRELRILRRHRQAASYRPGSLAGRDPDSSAPQWHNC
;
A
#
# COMPACT_ATOMS: atom_id res chain seq x y z
N MET A 1 -17.36 16.53 -16.92
CA MET A 1 -16.41 16.28 -18.01
C MET A 1 -16.97 15.18 -18.89
N LYS A 2 -17.15 15.45 -20.18
CA LYS A 2 -17.62 14.43 -21.14
C LYS A 2 -16.46 13.83 -21.91
N ILE A 3 -16.39 12.51 -21.95
CA ILE A 3 -15.35 11.75 -22.64
C ILE A 3 -16.02 10.84 -23.65
N GLU A 4 -15.65 10.96 -24.93
CA GLU A 4 -16.05 9.99 -25.93
C GLU A 4 -15.11 8.78 -25.88
N CYS A 5 -15.67 7.58 -25.81
CA CYS A 5 -14.91 6.36 -25.67
C CYS A 5 -15.43 5.25 -26.57
N LEU A 6 -14.53 4.42 -27.09
CA LEU A 6 -14.87 3.10 -27.60
C LEU A 6 -15.03 2.15 -26.41
N ARG A 7 -16.10 1.35 -26.38
CA ARG A 7 -16.30 0.29 -25.39
C ARG A 7 -15.93 -1.06 -25.98
N ALA A 8 -15.09 -1.80 -25.25
CA ALA A 8 -14.81 -3.21 -25.48
C ALA A 8 -15.22 -4.05 -24.27
N HIS A 9 -15.46 -5.33 -24.48
CA HIS A 9 -15.64 -6.29 -23.39
C HIS A 9 -14.48 -7.27 -23.40
N VAL A 10 -13.75 -7.35 -22.31
CA VAL A 10 -12.67 -8.32 -22.13
C VAL A 10 -13.21 -9.47 -21.29
N THR A 11 -13.20 -10.68 -21.83
CA THR A 11 -13.58 -11.89 -21.07
C THR A 11 -12.34 -12.59 -20.57
N SER A 12 -12.24 -12.77 -19.25
CA SER A 12 -11.12 -13.47 -18.60
C SER A 12 -11.62 -14.22 -17.36
N GLY A 13 -11.24 -15.49 -17.25
CA GLY A 13 -11.64 -16.34 -16.12
C GLY A 13 -13.16 -16.46 -15.94
N GLY A 14 -13.93 -16.46 -17.04
CA GLY A 14 -15.38 -16.53 -17.02
C GLY A 14 -16.10 -15.24 -16.60
N LYS A 15 -15.36 -14.14 -16.38
CA LYS A 15 -15.91 -12.81 -16.09
C LYS A 15 -15.72 -11.90 -17.30
N THR A 16 -16.68 -10.99 -17.50
CA THR A 16 -16.64 -9.99 -18.58
C THR A 16 -16.44 -8.60 -18.00
N TYR A 17 -15.45 -7.89 -18.52
CA TYR A 17 -15.01 -6.59 -18.05
C TYR A 17 -15.24 -5.52 -19.13
N PRO A 18 -16.15 -4.56 -18.92
CA PRO A 18 -16.33 -3.45 -19.84
C PRO A 18 -15.17 -2.45 -19.71
N VAL A 19 -14.41 -2.28 -20.79
CA VAL A 19 -13.26 -1.36 -20.87
C VAL A 19 -13.58 -0.25 -21.84
N TYR A 20 -13.36 0.99 -21.42
CA TYR A 20 -13.59 2.17 -22.25
C TYR A 20 -12.26 2.82 -22.61
N ILE A 21 -12.04 3.12 -23.89
CA ILE A 21 -10.80 3.72 -24.38
C ILE A 21 -11.15 5.02 -25.07
N GLY A 22 -10.46 6.11 -24.70
CA GLY A 22 -10.72 7.42 -25.25
C GLY A 22 -9.53 8.36 -25.10
N PHE A 23 -9.80 9.64 -25.24
CA PHE A 23 -8.81 10.70 -25.07
C PHE A 23 -9.39 11.84 -24.24
N ALA A 24 -8.55 12.47 -23.44
CA ALA A 24 -8.88 13.73 -22.78
C ALA A 24 -7.61 14.53 -22.47
N SER A 25 -7.76 15.85 -22.29
CA SER A 25 -6.63 16.67 -21.88
C SER A 25 -6.17 16.33 -20.47
N ALA A 26 -4.87 16.47 -20.21
CA ALA A 26 -4.30 16.24 -18.89
C ALA A 26 -4.92 17.14 -17.83
N GLU A 27 -5.23 18.40 -18.19
CA GLU A 27 -5.91 19.35 -17.31
C GLU A 27 -7.28 18.82 -16.87
N LYS A 28 -8.11 18.36 -17.82
CA LYS A 28 -9.45 17.83 -17.50
C LYS A 28 -9.37 16.56 -16.66
N ILE A 29 -8.44 15.66 -16.96
CA ILE A 29 -8.22 14.45 -16.15
C ILE A 29 -7.82 14.86 -14.73
N ALA A 30 -6.91 15.83 -14.57
CA ALA A 30 -6.48 16.33 -13.28
C ALA A 30 -7.58 17.02 -12.46
N GLN A 31 -8.69 17.46 -13.08
CA GLN A 31 -9.84 18.04 -12.38
C GLN A 31 -10.77 16.96 -11.80
N VAL A 32 -10.95 15.85 -12.51
CA VAL A 32 -11.93 14.80 -12.14
C VAL A 32 -11.32 13.52 -11.57
N ALA A 33 -9.99 13.40 -11.57
CA ALA A 33 -9.28 12.23 -11.09
C ALA A 33 -8.28 12.56 -9.97
N VAL A 34 -8.05 11.58 -9.09
CA VAL A 34 -7.08 11.64 -7.99
C VAL A 34 -6.36 10.31 -7.86
N ALA A 35 -5.06 10.34 -7.54
CA ALA A 35 -4.38 9.12 -7.14
C ALA A 35 -4.72 8.83 -5.67
N PRO A 36 -5.20 7.62 -5.33
CA PRO A 36 -5.48 7.22 -3.94
C PRO A 36 -4.18 7.01 -3.17
N ALA A 37 -3.44 8.08 -2.87
CA ALA A 37 -2.08 8.05 -2.33
C ALA A 37 -2.01 8.59 -0.90
N PHE A 38 -1.15 8.00 -0.08
CA PHE A 38 -0.80 8.60 1.21
C PHE A 38 0.21 9.74 1.01
N ALA A 39 0.30 10.65 1.97
CA ALA A 39 1.31 11.72 1.98
C ALA A 39 2.63 11.25 2.60
N LEU A 40 3.75 11.88 2.21
CA LEU A 40 5.08 11.62 2.81
C LEU A 40 5.07 11.76 4.35
N SER A 41 4.27 12.68 4.88
CA SER A 41 4.12 12.96 6.31
C SER A 41 3.02 12.13 7.00
N THR A 42 2.36 11.20 6.31
CA THR A 42 1.24 10.42 6.88
C THR A 42 1.74 9.62 8.08
N PRO A 43 1.16 9.81 9.28
CA PRO A 43 1.54 9.03 10.45
C PRO A 43 1.34 7.53 10.23
N ASN A 44 2.20 6.71 10.84
CA ASN A 44 2.11 5.26 10.73
C ASN A 44 0.76 4.71 11.22
N GLN A 45 0.21 5.32 12.27
CA GLN A 45 -1.11 4.97 12.77
C GLN A 45 -2.21 5.21 11.73
N GLN A 46 -2.14 6.31 10.97
CA GLN A 46 -3.18 6.64 10.01
C GLN A 46 -3.18 5.65 8.84
N ILE A 47 -1.99 5.20 8.41
CA ILE A 47 -1.89 4.10 7.43
C ILE A 47 -2.49 2.83 8.02
N ALA A 48 -2.13 2.47 9.25
CA ALA A 48 -2.69 1.28 9.91
C ALA A 48 -4.23 1.34 10.02
N GLU A 49 -4.80 2.49 10.38
CA GLU A 49 -6.25 2.71 10.42
C GLU A 49 -6.88 2.54 9.04
N ASN A 50 -6.29 3.14 8.00
CA ASN A 50 -6.75 3.01 6.61
C ASN A 50 -6.82 1.55 6.14
N LEU A 51 -5.89 0.69 6.57
CA LEU A 51 -5.89 -0.74 6.26
C LEU A 51 -7.07 -1.52 6.88
N THR A 52 -7.75 -0.94 7.87
CA THR A 52 -8.97 -1.52 8.46
C THR A 52 -10.25 -1.07 7.75
N SER A 53 -10.15 -0.08 6.86
CA SER A 53 -11.28 0.37 6.04
C SER A 53 -11.44 -0.45 4.77
N GLN A 54 -12.68 -0.67 4.34
CA GLN A 54 -13.00 -1.31 3.06
C GLN A 54 -14.04 -0.44 2.34
N PRO A 55 -13.75 0.09 1.15
CA PRO A 55 -12.48 -0.03 0.42
C PRO A 55 -11.35 0.78 1.07
N VAL A 56 -10.09 0.38 0.84
CA VAL A 56 -8.91 1.12 1.31
C VAL A 56 -8.78 2.43 0.52
N ARG A 57 -8.54 3.55 1.20
CA ARG A 57 -8.49 4.89 0.59
C ARG A 57 -7.14 5.24 0.00
N ASP A 58 -6.10 5.15 0.83
CA ASP A 58 -4.79 5.70 0.50
C ASP A 58 -3.75 4.57 0.36
N TRP A 59 -3.62 4.03 -0.84
CA TRP A 59 -2.81 2.83 -1.10
C TRP A 59 -1.72 3.01 -2.17
N GLN A 60 -1.68 4.13 -2.88
CA GLN A 60 -0.58 4.50 -3.78
C GLN A 60 0.51 5.25 -3.07
N ARG A 61 1.71 5.20 -3.65
CA ARG A 61 2.85 5.96 -3.19
C ARG A 61 2.63 7.47 -3.42
N PRO A 62 3.21 8.32 -2.57
CA PRO A 62 3.21 9.76 -2.78
C PRO A 62 3.70 10.16 -4.17
N ILE A 63 3.19 11.29 -4.65
CA ILE A 63 3.70 11.88 -5.88
C ILE A 63 5.14 12.39 -5.66
N SER A 64 5.95 12.37 -6.72
CA SER A 64 7.33 12.86 -6.69
C SER A 64 7.35 14.18 -7.45
N ASP A 65 7.54 15.28 -6.73
CA ASP A 65 7.54 16.63 -7.29
C ASP A 65 8.66 16.82 -8.31
N GLU A 66 9.83 16.24 -8.06
CA GLU A 66 10.95 16.23 -9.01
C GLU A 66 10.55 15.58 -10.34
N ARG A 67 9.90 14.41 -10.30
CA ARG A 67 9.44 13.72 -11.51
C ARG A 67 8.35 14.51 -12.24
N VAL A 68 7.44 15.13 -11.49
CA VAL A 68 6.39 15.99 -12.05
C VAL A 68 7.01 17.19 -12.76
N ALA A 69 7.96 17.89 -12.12
CA ALA A 69 8.67 19.02 -12.69
C ALA A 69 9.48 18.63 -13.94
N GLY A 70 10.15 17.47 -13.91
CA GLY A 70 10.87 16.93 -15.07
C GLY A 70 9.96 16.70 -16.26
N ILE A 71 8.79 16.06 -16.04
CA ILE A 71 7.78 15.86 -17.09
C ILE A 71 7.26 17.20 -17.59
N ALA A 72 6.89 18.12 -16.70
CA ALA A 72 6.38 19.43 -17.08
C ALA A 72 7.38 20.20 -17.97
N SER A 73 8.67 20.14 -17.62
CA SER A 73 9.75 20.73 -18.41
C SER A 73 9.91 20.06 -19.78
N THR A 74 9.79 18.73 -19.86
CA THR A 74 9.88 17.98 -21.12
C THR A 74 8.72 18.32 -22.08
N PHE A 75 7.52 18.52 -21.56
CA PHE A 75 6.30 18.78 -22.35
C PHE A 75 5.90 20.26 -22.36
N ASN A 76 6.89 21.16 -22.28
CA ASN A 76 6.64 22.60 -22.32
C ASN A 76 6.69 23.13 -23.76
N ASN A 77 5.74 22.70 -24.60
CA ASN A 77 5.69 22.98 -26.05
C ASN A 77 6.92 22.48 -26.82
N SER A 78 7.45 21.32 -26.43
CA SER A 78 8.60 20.70 -27.09
C SER A 78 8.24 19.97 -28.40
N GLY A 79 6.94 19.78 -28.68
CA GLY A 79 6.45 18.91 -29.75
C GLY A 79 6.48 17.42 -29.38
N GLY A 80 6.82 17.08 -28.13
CA GLY A 80 6.78 15.70 -27.63
C GLY A 80 5.35 15.18 -27.48
N LEU A 81 5.13 13.93 -27.90
CA LEU A 81 3.85 13.23 -27.73
C LEU A 81 3.90 12.31 -26.51
N MET A 82 2.81 12.23 -25.74
CA MET A 82 2.60 11.23 -24.68
C MET A 82 1.67 10.12 -25.17
N PRO A 83 2.18 9.07 -25.86
CA PRO A 83 1.33 8.02 -26.42
C PRO A 83 0.88 7.00 -25.38
N ASN A 84 1.51 6.96 -24.21
CA ASN A 84 1.22 5.96 -23.19
C ASN A 84 -0.11 6.30 -22.51
N PRO A 85 -1.09 5.37 -22.48
CA PRO A 85 -2.38 5.66 -21.86
C PRO A 85 -2.26 5.82 -20.34
N VAL A 86 -3.20 6.56 -19.76
CA VAL A 86 -3.42 6.58 -18.32
C VAL A 86 -4.55 5.64 -17.95
N LEU A 87 -4.37 4.88 -16.87
CA LEU A 87 -5.36 3.92 -16.41
C LEU A 87 -6.18 4.57 -15.30
N LEU A 88 -7.48 4.72 -15.55
CA LEU A 88 -8.43 5.36 -14.67
C LEU A 88 -9.50 4.34 -14.25
N ALA A 89 -10.02 4.47 -13.04
CA ALA A 89 -11.15 3.66 -12.57
C ALA A 89 -12.13 4.52 -11.78
N LYS A 90 -13.36 4.04 -11.61
CA LYS A 90 -14.33 4.70 -10.73
C LYS A 90 -13.77 4.77 -9.30
N ASN A 91 -13.80 5.96 -8.70
CA ASN A 91 -13.55 6.11 -7.28
C ASN A 91 -14.69 5.43 -6.50
N ALA A 92 -14.36 4.49 -5.62
CA ALA A 92 -15.35 3.71 -4.88
C ALA A 92 -16.21 4.56 -3.92
N PHE A 93 -15.76 5.76 -3.58
CA PHE A 93 -16.49 6.71 -2.72
C PHE A 93 -17.27 7.76 -3.50
N ALA A 94 -17.11 7.81 -4.82
CA ALA A 94 -17.80 8.78 -5.66
C ALA A 94 -19.00 8.17 -6.39
N THR A 95 -19.95 9.02 -6.72
CA THR A 95 -21.14 8.66 -7.51
C THR A 95 -21.29 9.61 -8.70
N GLY A 96 -22.32 9.40 -9.53
CA GLY A 96 -22.69 10.37 -10.57
C GLY A 96 -22.03 10.19 -11.94
N ILE A 97 -21.11 9.25 -12.12
CA ILE A 97 -20.62 8.90 -13.47
C ILE A 97 -21.77 8.29 -14.28
N LYS A 98 -22.04 8.86 -15.46
CA LYS A 98 -23.07 8.35 -16.38
C LYS A 98 -22.42 7.83 -17.65
N ILE A 99 -22.90 6.68 -18.12
CA ILE A 99 -22.44 6.03 -19.34
C ILE A 99 -23.63 5.99 -20.29
N THR A 100 -23.51 6.65 -21.43
CA THR A 100 -24.57 6.71 -22.44
C THR A 100 -24.03 6.31 -23.80
N ALA A 101 -24.77 5.48 -24.55
CA ALA A 101 -24.41 5.20 -25.94
C ALA A 101 -24.40 6.50 -26.75
N LYS A 102 -23.41 6.68 -27.61
CA LYS A 102 -23.34 7.87 -28.46
C LYS A 102 -24.51 7.85 -29.45
N SER A 103 -25.30 8.92 -29.43
CA SER A 103 -26.38 9.15 -30.39
C SER A 103 -26.00 10.26 -31.37
N ILE A 104 -26.36 10.10 -32.64
CA ILE A 104 -26.33 11.18 -33.63
C ILE A 104 -27.79 11.50 -33.94
N ASP A 105 -28.17 12.77 -33.88
CA ASP A 105 -29.55 13.24 -34.10
C ASP A 105 -30.61 12.55 -33.20
N GLY A 106 -30.21 12.22 -31.96
CA GLY A 106 -31.10 11.57 -30.98
C GLY A 106 -31.31 10.07 -31.20
N VAL A 107 -30.73 9.49 -32.26
CA VAL A 107 -30.80 8.04 -32.52
C VAL A 107 -29.52 7.37 -31.99
N PRO A 108 -29.62 6.35 -31.12
CA PRO A 108 -28.45 5.62 -30.64
C PRO A 108 -27.85 4.77 -31.78
N TYR A 109 -26.56 4.96 -32.05
CA TYR A 109 -25.85 4.15 -33.05
C TYR A 109 -25.12 3.00 -32.37
N GLN A 110 -25.19 1.80 -32.96
CA GLN A 110 -24.40 0.65 -32.53
C GLN A 110 -22.96 0.72 -33.05
N THR A 111 -22.28 1.84 -32.85
CA THR A 111 -20.86 2.03 -33.21
C THR A 111 -19.91 1.48 -32.15
N GLY A 112 -20.45 1.02 -31.00
CA GLY A 112 -19.64 0.72 -29.83
C GLY A 112 -19.07 1.96 -29.13
N THR A 113 -19.46 3.17 -29.55
CA THR A 113 -19.00 4.43 -28.96
C THR A 113 -19.96 4.90 -27.86
N TYR A 114 -19.39 5.39 -26.76
CA TYR A 114 -20.10 5.85 -25.57
C TYR A 114 -19.62 7.25 -25.18
N VAL A 115 -20.51 8.02 -24.57
CA VAL A 115 -20.17 9.25 -23.87
C VAL A 115 -20.19 8.94 -22.37
N ILE A 116 -19.05 9.15 -21.73
CA ILE A 116 -18.88 9.05 -20.29
C ILE A 116 -18.95 10.46 -19.71
N ASP A 117 -19.97 10.74 -18.92
CA ASP A 117 -20.13 12.00 -18.19
C ASP A 117 -19.61 11.84 -16.76
N VAL A 118 -18.51 12.51 -16.45
CA VAL A 118 -17.79 12.44 -15.18
C VAL A 118 -18.06 13.71 -14.38
N PRO A 119 -18.59 13.65 -13.15
CA PRO A 119 -18.84 14.83 -12.33
C PRO A 119 -17.57 15.64 -12.03
N GLU A 120 -17.71 16.97 -12.00
CA GLU A 120 -16.65 17.96 -11.72
C GLU A 120 -16.90 18.72 -10.40
N ASP A 121 -17.89 18.31 -9.62
CA ASP A 121 -18.43 19.00 -8.44
C ASP A 121 -17.75 18.64 -7.12
N ALA A 122 -16.70 17.81 -7.16
CA ALA A 122 -15.97 17.41 -5.97
C ALA A 122 -15.31 18.62 -5.27
N THR A 123 -15.83 18.98 -4.10
CA THR A 123 -15.28 20.09 -3.29
C THR A 123 -13.91 19.72 -2.70
N ASN A 124 -13.74 18.47 -2.28
CA ASN A 124 -12.47 17.94 -1.81
C ASN A 124 -11.80 17.13 -2.94
N PRO A 125 -10.52 17.40 -3.28
CA PRO A 125 -9.78 16.62 -4.28
C PRO A 125 -9.79 15.10 -4.07
N THR A 126 -9.89 14.62 -2.82
CA THR A 126 -9.95 13.18 -2.53
C THR A 126 -11.25 12.52 -2.97
N ASP A 127 -12.31 13.32 -3.17
CA ASP A 127 -13.66 12.84 -3.49
C ASP A 127 -13.95 12.92 -5.00
N ARG A 128 -12.93 13.24 -5.81
CA ARG A 128 -13.00 13.24 -7.27
C ARG A 128 -13.50 11.91 -7.81
N ALA A 129 -14.27 11.97 -8.90
CA ALA A 129 -15.03 10.84 -9.41
C ALA A 129 -14.18 9.65 -9.89
N LEU A 130 -12.94 9.89 -10.30
CA LEU A 130 -12.03 8.88 -10.82
C LEU A 130 -10.79 8.69 -9.94
N TRP A 131 -10.34 7.45 -9.84
CA TRP A 131 -9.00 7.11 -9.37
C TRP A 131 -8.04 6.98 -10.54
N ILE A 132 -6.85 7.55 -10.40
CA ILE A 132 -5.72 7.30 -11.29
C ILE A 132 -5.03 6.03 -10.80
N LEU A 133 -5.18 4.91 -11.49
CA LEU A 133 -4.47 3.67 -11.17
C LEU A 133 -3.04 3.72 -11.72
N ASP A 134 -2.84 4.19 -12.95
CA ASP A 134 -1.51 4.38 -13.50
C ASP A 134 -1.40 5.71 -14.27
N GLY A 135 -0.22 6.32 -14.18
CA GLY A 135 0.08 7.60 -14.83
C GLY A 135 -0.07 8.84 -13.95
N GLN A 136 -0.08 8.70 -12.61
CA GLN A 136 -0.23 9.85 -11.70
C GLN A 136 0.79 10.98 -11.97
N HIS A 137 2.08 10.66 -12.11
CA HIS A 137 3.11 11.66 -12.40
C HIS A 137 2.97 12.25 -13.81
N ARG A 138 2.46 11.47 -14.77
CA ARG A 138 2.25 11.91 -16.15
C ARG A 138 1.15 12.95 -16.22
N ILE A 139 -0.01 12.68 -15.61
CA ILE A 139 -1.12 13.63 -15.58
C ILE A 139 -0.73 14.90 -14.83
N ALA A 140 -0.11 14.78 -13.65
CA ALA A 140 0.30 15.95 -12.88
C ALA A 140 1.37 16.79 -13.60
N GLY A 141 2.35 16.14 -14.24
CA GLY A 141 3.39 16.85 -15.00
C GLY A 141 2.83 17.52 -16.26
N LEU A 142 2.00 16.81 -17.03
CA LEU A 142 1.37 17.37 -18.24
C LEU A 142 0.41 18.50 -17.91
N SER A 143 -0.42 18.36 -16.87
CA SER A 143 -1.37 19.40 -16.47
C SER A 143 -0.67 20.68 -15.99
N ALA A 144 0.57 20.57 -15.50
CA ALA A 144 1.42 21.69 -15.12
C ALA A 144 2.29 22.25 -16.27
N SER A 145 2.21 21.67 -17.47
CA SER A 145 3.00 22.07 -18.64
C SER A 145 2.21 22.95 -19.61
N ALA A 146 2.89 23.53 -20.61
CA ALA A 146 2.21 24.22 -21.70
C ALA A 146 1.37 23.30 -22.60
N GLN A 147 1.64 21.98 -22.59
CA GLN A 147 0.87 20.96 -23.31
C GLN A 147 -0.28 20.36 -22.48
N ARG A 148 -0.75 21.05 -21.44
CA ARG A 148 -1.84 20.56 -20.56
C ARG A 148 -3.16 20.23 -21.28
N ASP A 149 -3.37 20.85 -22.44
CA ASP A 149 -4.57 20.72 -23.27
C ASP A 149 -4.45 19.57 -24.30
N ASP A 150 -3.25 19.00 -24.47
CA ASP A 150 -3.02 17.94 -25.44
C ASP A 150 -3.83 16.68 -25.07
N PRO A 151 -4.42 15.99 -26.06
CA PRO A 151 -5.19 14.78 -25.81
C PRO A 151 -4.28 13.65 -25.35
N VAL A 152 -4.50 13.19 -24.11
CA VAL A 152 -3.83 12.03 -23.53
C VAL A 152 -4.72 10.80 -23.73
N PRO A 153 -4.19 9.69 -24.26
CA PRO A 153 -4.94 8.45 -24.32
C PRO A 153 -5.28 7.97 -22.91
N LEU A 154 -6.48 7.45 -22.72
CA LEU A 154 -6.94 6.94 -21.43
C LEU A 154 -7.70 5.62 -21.59
N VAL A 155 -7.63 4.81 -20.54
CA VAL A 155 -8.41 3.59 -20.37
C VAL A 155 -9.21 3.75 -19.08
N LEU A 156 -10.54 3.66 -19.17
CA LEU A 156 -11.44 3.73 -18.03
C LEU A 156 -11.99 2.34 -17.71
N LEU A 157 -11.78 1.92 -16.47
CA LEU A 157 -12.39 0.74 -15.86
C LEU A 157 -13.65 1.17 -15.13
N LEU A 158 -14.78 1.12 -15.82
CA LEU A 158 -16.07 1.56 -15.31
C LEU A 158 -17.08 0.43 -15.38
N ASP A 159 -17.84 0.29 -14.31
CA ASP A 159 -18.94 -0.64 -14.26
C ASP A 159 -20.13 -0.10 -15.07
N ASP A 160 -20.75 -0.96 -15.90
CA ASP A 160 -21.96 -0.64 -16.66
C ASP A 160 -23.22 -1.31 -16.09
N GLY A 161 -23.18 -1.70 -14.81
CA GLY A 161 -24.23 -2.42 -14.10
C GLY A 161 -23.95 -3.92 -13.94
N THR A 162 -22.76 -4.37 -14.37
CA THR A 162 -22.30 -5.75 -14.33
C THR A 162 -21.55 -6.13 -13.04
N ALA A 163 -21.28 -5.17 -12.15
CA ALA A 163 -20.49 -5.36 -10.91
C ALA A 163 -19.08 -5.94 -11.17
N SER A 164 -18.51 -5.68 -12.36
CA SER A 164 -17.27 -6.27 -12.84
C SER A 164 -16.02 -5.73 -12.15
N TYR A 165 -16.06 -4.52 -11.57
CA TYR A 165 -14.90 -3.89 -10.95
C TYR A 165 -15.08 -3.68 -9.45
N SER A 166 -14.55 -4.59 -8.64
CA SER A 166 -14.45 -4.41 -7.20
C SER A 166 -13.19 -3.61 -6.84
N SER A 167 -13.22 -2.87 -5.73
CA SER A 167 -12.02 -2.16 -5.23
C SER A 167 -10.81 -3.09 -5.03
N PRO A 168 -10.95 -4.30 -4.45
CA PRO A 168 -9.83 -5.25 -4.39
C PRO A 168 -9.28 -5.67 -5.75
N LEU A 169 -10.13 -5.80 -6.78
CA LEU A 169 -9.68 -6.09 -8.13
C LEU A 169 -8.88 -4.90 -8.71
N LEU A 170 -9.41 -3.67 -8.59
CA LEU A 170 -8.74 -2.47 -9.13
C LEU A 170 -7.35 -2.27 -8.53
N ALA A 171 -7.21 -2.52 -7.23
CA ALA A 171 -5.92 -2.42 -6.59
C ALA A 171 -4.99 -3.60 -6.86
N SER A 172 -5.54 -4.81 -7.08
CA SER A 172 -4.76 -5.93 -7.62
C SER A 172 -4.22 -5.61 -9.02
N LEU A 173 -5.04 -5.02 -9.89
CA LEU A 173 -4.61 -4.54 -11.20
C LEU A 173 -3.52 -3.48 -11.08
N PHE A 174 -3.67 -2.53 -10.16
CA PHE A 174 -2.62 -1.57 -9.84
C PHE A 174 -1.31 -2.25 -9.42
N ALA A 175 -1.38 -3.17 -8.45
CA ALA A 175 -0.21 -3.85 -7.94
C ALA A 175 0.49 -4.61 -9.07
N GLN A 176 -0.26 -5.30 -9.93
CA GLN A 176 0.31 -6.00 -11.09
C GLN A 176 0.98 -5.05 -12.09
N VAL A 177 0.35 -3.93 -12.42
CA VAL A 177 0.88 -2.94 -13.38
C VAL A 177 2.10 -2.21 -12.82
N THR A 178 2.10 -1.85 -11.54
CA THR A 178 3.14 -1.01 -10.94
C THR A 178 4.36 -1.78 -10.44
N THR A 179 4.17 -2.99 -9.89
CA THR A 179 5.29 -3.82 -9.42
C THR A 179 6.24 -4.23 -10.54
N ALA A 180 5.76 -4.29 -11.78
CA ALA A 180 6.60 -4.59 -12.94
C ALA A 180 7.49 -3.40 -13.40
N ALA A 181 7.14 -2.15 -13.05
CA ALA A 181 7.80 -0.96 -13.59
C ALA A 181 8.81 -0.31 -12.62
N GLN A 182 8.47 -0.19 -11.34
CA GLN A 182 9.38 0.31 -10.32
C GLN A 182 9.11 -0.44 -9.02
N LYS A 183 10.15 -1.05 -8.45
CA LYS A 183 10.02 -1.82 -7.22
C LYS A 183 9.45 -0.90 -6.12
N LEU A 184 8.30 -1.28 -5.57
CA LEU A 184 7.75 -0.65 -4.38
C LEU A 184 8.68 -0.89 -3.19
N ASP A 185 8.75 0.07 -2.28
CA ASP A 185 9.45 -0.10 -1.02
C ASP A 185 8.88 -1.31 -0.25
N ASP A 186 9.75 -2.03 0.44
CA ASP A 186 9.37 -3.31 1.05
C ASP A 186 8.22 -3.15 2.08
N LEU A 187 8.16 -2.01 2.78
CA LEU A 187 7.06 -1.69 3.71
C LEU A 187 5.74 -1.47 2.99
N HIS A 188 5.74 -0.61 1.96
CA HIS A 188 4.57 -0.33 1.14
C HIS A 188 4.06 -1.58 0.47
N ASN A 189 4.94 -2.35 -0.17
CA ASN A 189 4.58 -3.61 -0.80
C ASN A 189 3.91 -4.57 0.20
N GLU A 190 4.44 -4.69 1.43
CA GLU A 190 3.87 -5.57 2.45
C GLU A 190 2.42 -5.21 2.78
N TRP A 191 2.17 -3.97 3.21
CA TRP A 191 0.82 -3.60 3.61
C TRP A 191 -0.15 -3.51 2.42
N LEU A 192 0.34 -3.25 1.21
CA LEU A 192 -0.46 -3.29 -0.01
C LEU A 192 -0.92 -4.74 -0.30
N THR A 193 -0.01 -5.70 -0.19
CA THR A 193 -0.37 -7.11 -0.36
C THR A 193 -1.33 -7.60 0.73
N TYR A 194 -1.20 -7.09 1.96
CA TYR A 194 -2.17 -7.34 3.03
C TYR A 194 -3.56 -6.76 2.70
N ALA A 195 -3.62 -5.46 2.36
CA ALA A 195 -4.86 -4.73 2.05
C ALA A 195 -5.71 -5.44 0.98
N PHE A 196 -5.05 -6.00 -0.04
CA PHE A 196 -5.72 -6.61 -1.19
C PHE A 196 -5.66 -8.13 -1.21
N ARG A 197 -5.28 -8.76 -0.09
CA ARG A 197 -5.21 -10.22 0.08
C ARG A 197 -4.39 -10.90 -1.03
N LEU A 198 -3.24 -10.32 -1.34
CA LEU A 198 -2.28 -10.82 -2.33
C LEU A 198 -1.15 -11.59 -1.64
N GLY A 199 -0.34 -12.31 -2.43
CA GLY A 199 0.84 -13.01 -1.92
C GLY A 199 0.50 -13.98 -0.79
N ARG A 200 1.19 -13.84 0.36
CA ARG A 200 0.97 -14.67 1.56
C ARG A 200 -0.36 -14.46 2.25
N TYR A 201 -1.08 -13.38 1.91
CA TYR A 201 -2.40 -13.06 2.46
C TYR A 201 -3.56 -13.59 1.62
N ASN A 202 -3.25 -14.26 0.50
CA ASN A 202 -4.27 -14.85 -0.36
C ASN A 202 -4.88 -16.10 0.32
N PRO A 203 -6.22 -16.20 0.45
CA PRO A 203 -6.90 -17.35 1.06
C PRO A 203 -6.56 -18.71 0.44
N GLY A 204 -6.09 -18.74 -0.81
CA GLY A 204 -5.68 -19.96 -1.50
C GLY A 204 -4.25 -20.43 -1.20
N ARG A 205 -3.51 -19.78 -0.30
CA ARG A 205 -2.12 -20.17 0.04
C ARG A 205 -2.00 -20.77 1.43
N ASP A 206 -1.05 -21.69 1.57
CA ASP A 206 -0.69 -22.28 2.86
C ASP A 206 -0.15 -21.20 3.82
N GLY A 207 -0.60 -21.27 5.08
CA GLY A 207 -0.19 -20.32 6.12
C GLY A 207 -0.83 -18.94 6.04
N HIS A 208 -1.78 -18.70 5.12
CA HIS A 208 -2.41 -17.38 4.98
C HIS A 208 -3.13 -16.92 6.24
N ASP A 209 -3.80 -17.84 6.97
CA ASP A 209 -4.49 -17.52 8.22
C ASP A 209 -3.55 -16.93 9.27
N ALA A 210 -2.38 -17.56 9.43
CA ALA A 210 -1.36 -17.09 10.36
C ALA A 210 -0.80 -15.74 9.93
N ALA A 211 -0.55 -15.54 8.63
CA ALA A 211 -0.07 -14.28 8.08
C ALA A 211 -1.09 -13.13 8.29
N ILE A 212 -2.37 -13.36 7.96
CA ILE A 212 -3.44 -12.37 8.13
C ILE A 212 -3.59 -12.00 9.61
N LYS A 213 -3.65 -12.98 10.52
CA LYS A 213 -3.79 -12.73 11.96
C LYS A 213 -2.58 -11.97 12.53
N ALA A 214 -1.38 -12.33 12.09
CA ALA A 214 -0.15 -11.65 12.47
C ALA A 214 -0.17 -10.19 12.04
N PHE A 215 -0.41 -9.92 10.75
CA PHE A 215 -0.40 -8.55 10.23
C PHE A 215 -1.56 -7.71 10.78
N SER A 216 -2.74 -8.32 10.96
CA SER A 216 -3.87 -7.67 11.63
C SER A 216 -3.52 -7.25 13.05
N SER A 217 -2.77 -8.07 13.81
CA SER A 217 -2.31 -7.69 15.14
C SER A 217 -1.34 -6.51 15.09
N VAL A 218 -0.42 -6.47 14.11
CA VAL A 218 0.49 -5.33 13.91
C VAL A 218 -0.30 -4.05 13.61
N VAL A 219 -1.33 -4.13 12.77
CA VAL A 219 -2.23 -3.01 12.46
C VAL A 219 -2.93 -2.52 13.72
N GLU A 220 -3.51 -3.42 14.51
CA GLU A 220 -4.19 -3.07 15.76
C GLU A 220 -3.25 -2.45 16.80
N LEU A 221 -2.03 -2.99 16.94
CA LEU A 221 -0.99 -2.45 17.81
C LEU A 221 -0.55 -1.05 17.38
N CYS A 222 -0.49 -0.77 16.09
CA CYS A 222 -0.09 0.55 15.60
C CYS A 222 -1.21 1.58 15.78
N LYS A 223 -2.47 1.17 15.57
CA LYS A 223 -3.60 2.10 15.52
C LYS A 223 -4.29 2.41 16.84
N THR A 224 -4.23 1.48 17.79
CA THR A 224 -4.94 1.60 19.06
C THR A 224 -4.14 2.45 20.05
N ALA A 225 -4.64 3.61 20.48
CA ALA A 225 -3.93 4.48 21.43
C ALA A 225 -3.83 3.88 22.85
N GLN A 226 -4.86 3.15 23.28
CA GLN A 226 -4.99 2.58 24.62
C GLN A 226 -5.68 1.22 24.54
N TRP A 227 -5.16 0.20 25.23
CA TRP A 227 -5.76 -1.15 25.21
C TRP A 227 -6.90 -1.31 26.22
N VAL A 228 -6.77 -0.61 27.36
CA VAL A 228 -7.77 -0.49 28.43
C VAL A 228 -7.80 0.96 28.89
N THR A 229 -8.82 1.37 29.66
CA THR A 229 -9.08 2.75 30.08
C THR A 229 -7.90 3.50 30.71
N VAL A 230 -6.88 2.79 31.20
CA VAL A 230 -5.75 3.40 31.94
C VAL A 230 -4.38 3.09 31.31
N GLN A 231 -4.27 2.13 30.38
CA GLN A 231 -2.97 1.69 29.88
C GLN A 231 -2.71 2.19 28.46
N ALA A 232 -1.76 3.11 28.35
CA ALA A 232 -1.24 3.58 27.06
C ALA A 232 -0.57 2.43 26.30
N ASN A 233 -0.86 2.33 25.01
CA ASN A 233 -0.22 1.38 24.12
C ASN A 233 1.15 1.94 23.67
N PRO A 234 2.28 1.30 24.03
CA PRO A 234 3.61 1.74 23.62
C PRO A 234 3.88 1.60 22.11
N PHE A 235 3.07 0.84 21.37
CA PHE A 235 3.18 0.67 19.92
C PHE A 235 2.37 1.68 19.10
N PHE A 236 1.52 2.48 19.76
CA PHE A 236 0.69 3.46 19.08
C PHE A 236 1.55 4.41 18.24
N ASN A 237 1.36 4.36 16.92
CA ASN A 237 2.15 5.12 15.94
C ASN A 237 3.68 4.85 15.96
N GLN A 238 4.15 3.81 16.66
CA GLN A 238 5.58 3.46 16.80
C GLN A 238 6.01 2.28 15.92
N ILE A 239 5.08 1.63 15.21
CA ILE A 239 5.41 0.61 14.22
C ILE A 239 5.54 1.28 12.86
N GLN A 240 6.65 1.08 12.16
CA GLN A 240 6.90 1.72 10.87
C GLN A 240 6.06 1.08 9.76
N PHE A 241 5.11 1.86 9.23
CA PHE A 241 4.29 1.58 8.04
C PHE A 241 4.65 2.51 6.87
N ASN A 242 5.08 3.74 7.18
CA ASN A 242 5.53 4.74 6.23
C ASN A 242 7.06 4.80 6.22
N GLU A 243 7.68 4.52 5.08
CA GLU A 243 9.13 4.63 4.88
C GLU A 243 9.68 6.05 5.08
N HIS A 244 8.84 7.07 4.88
CA HIS A 244 9.22 8.48 4.98
C HIS A 244 9.10 9.04 6.39
N VAL A 245 8.41 8.34 7.31
CA VAL A 245 8.24 8.77 8.71
C VAL A 245 9.07 7.85 9.61
N GLN A 246 10.15 8.42 10.15
CA GLN A 246 10.98 7.73 11.14
C GLN A 246 10.23 7.55 12.45
N VAL A 247 10.27 6.34 12.99
CA VAL A 247 9.80 6.04 14.34
C VAL A 247 10.91 6.29 15.35
N ARG A 248 10.55 6.63 16.59
CA ARG A 248 11.50 6.88 17.69
C ARG A 248 10.95 6.16 18.93
N PRO A 249 11.37 4.91 19.20
CA PRO A 249 10.75 4.08 20.22
C PRO A 249 10.99 4.69 21.58
N THR A 250 9.92 4.85 22.35
CA THR A 250 9.99 5.39 23.72
C THR A 250 10.36 4.32 24.74
N HIS A 251 10.14 3.03 24.45
CA HIS A 251 10.28 1.94 25.42
C HIS A 251 11.21 0.84 24.92
N GLY A 252 12.40 0.74 25.52
CA GLY A 252 13.35 -0.35 25.25
C GLY A 252 14.18 -0.24 23.97
N GLY A 253 14.01 0.83 23.19
CA GLY A 253 14.85 1.12 22.02
C GLY A 253 14.68 0.18 20.83
N PHE A 254 13.53 -0.50 20.71
CA PHE A 254 13.23 -1.38 19.59
C PHE A 254 12.40 -0.66 18.52
N ASP A 255 12.98 -0.52 17.34
CA ASP A 255 12.28 -0.07 16.13
C ASP A 255 11.70 -1.26 15.38
N PHE A 256 10.38 -1.31 15.27
CA PHE A 256 9.70 -2.37 14.53
C PHE A 256 9.15 -1.84 13.21
N LYS A 257 9.66 -2.39 12.12
CA LYS A 257 8.97 -2.37 10.82
C LYS A 257 7.74 -3.28 10.87
N CYS A 258 6.66 -2.90 10.18
CA CYS A 258 5.45 -3.73 10.14
C CYS A 258 5.72 -5.15 9.61
N THR A 259 6.60 -5.27 8.60
CA THR A 259 7.09 -6.55 8.06
C THR A 259 7.74 -7.41 9.14
N THR A 260 8.69 -6.83 9.88
CA THR A 260 9.48 -7.54 10.89
C THR A 260 8.61 -8.01 12.06
N LEU A 261 7.71 -7.16 12.56
CA LEU A 261 6.84 -7.53 13.66
C LEU A 261 5.80 -8.57 13.23
N SER A 262 5.24 -8.44 12.02
CA SER A 262 4.32 -9.42 11.46
C SER A 262 4.98 -10.79 11.32
N ASP A 263 6.22 -10.86 10.82
CA ASP A 263 6.95 -12.12 10.70
C ASP A 263 7.22 -12.78 12.05
N LEU A 264 7.56 -11.98 13.07
CA LEU A 264 7.76 -12.47 14.43
C LEU A 264 6.47 -13.05 15.00
N LEU A 265 5.35 -12.34 14.88
CA LEU A 265 4.04 -12.81 15.35
C LEU A 265 3.58 -14.06 14.58
N ALA A 266 3.72 -14.06 13.26
CA ALA A 266 3.37 -15.21 12.43
C ALA A 266 4.15 -16.45 12.86
N LYS A 267 5.48 -16.32 13.03
CA LYS A 267 6.36 -17.45 13.34
C LYS A 267 6.24 -17.95 14.79
N HIS A 268 6.14 -17.04 15.75
CA HIS A 268 6.29 -17.39 17.17
C HIS A 268 4.97 -17.51 17.91
N TYR A 269 3.92 -16.85 17.43
CA TYR A 269 2.62 -16.86 18.08
C TYR A 269 1.61 -17.67 17.26
N TYR A 270 1.39 -17.31 15.99
CA TYR A 270 0.33 -17.93 15.18
C TYR A 270 0.70 -19.30 14.56
N ALA A 271 1.97 -19.56 14.25
CA ALA A 271 2.41 -20.84 13.69
C ALA A 271 2.55 -21.98 14.73
N ARG A 272 2.42 -21.68 16.03
CA ARG A 272 2.57 -22.66 17.12
C ARG A 272 1.31 -23.50 17.39
N ALA A 273 0.39 -23.62 16.43
CA ALA A 273 -0.87 -24.36 16.54
C ALA A 273 -0.76 -25.90 16.71
N GLY A 274 0.32 -26.39 17.33
CA GLY A 274 0.46 -27.72 17.91
C GLY A 274 0.37 -27.74 19.45
N SER A 275 0.21 -26.60 20.14
CA SER A 275 -0.21 -26.60 21.55
C SER A 275 -1.73 -26.73 21.61
N THR A 276 -2.23 -27.65 22.43
CA THR A 276 -3.64 -28.05 22.62
C THR A 276 -4.64 -26.94 23.01
N THR A 277 -4.20 -25.70 23.11
CA THR A 277 -5.03 -24.51 23.32
C THR A 277 -5.44 -23.91 21.97
N ALA A 278 -6.75 -23.75 21.76
CA ALA A 278 -7.37 -23.28 20.52
C ALA A 278 -6.70 -22.02 19.92
N PRO A 279 -6.74 -21.83 18.59
CA PRO A 279 -6.14 -20.66 17.95
C PRO A 279 -6.75 -19.37 18.50
N GLN A 280 -5.93 -18.62 19.24
CA GLN A 280 -6.30 -17.35 19.86
C GLN A 280 -6.65 -16.31 18.78
N SER A 281 -7.76 -15.59 18.97
CA SER A 281 -8.20 -14.52 18.08
C SER A 281 -7.20 -13.36 18.08
N SER A 282 -7.29 -12.45 17.10
CA SER A 282 -6.50 -11.20 17.11
C SER A 282 -6.81 -10.33 18.34
N GLU A 283 -8.03 -10.42 18.87
CA GLU A 283 -8.44 -9.73 20.11
C GLU A 283 -7.70 -10.26 21.34
N ALA A 284 -7.38 -11.55 21.41
CA ALA A 284 -6.59 -12.12 22.51
C ALA A 284 -5.17 -11.51 22.58
N CYS A 285 -4.61 -11.11 21.44
CA CYS A 285 -3.31 -10.43 21.38
C CYS A 285 -3.36 -9.01 21.99
N ARG A 286 -4.54 -8.36 22.03
CA ARG A 286 -4.71 -7.01 22.62
C ARG A 286 -4.58 -7.00 24.14
N GLY A 287 -5.00 -8.07 24.80
CA GLY A 287 -5.03 -8.16 26.26
C GLY A 287 -3.79 -8.81 26.87
N ASP A 288 -2.98 -9.50 26.06
CA ASP A 288 -1.92 -10.35 26.57
C ASP A 288 -0.53 -9.76 26.29
N TRP A 289 -0.01 -9.02 27.28
CA TRP A 289 1.37 -8.53 27.30
C TRP A 289 2.40 -9.63 27.06
N THR A 290 2.05 -10.91 27.27
CA THR A 290 2.95 -12.03 26.98
C THR A 290 3.23 -12.15 25.49
N CYS A 291 2.29 -11.88 24.57
CA CYS A 291 2.55 -11.92 23.12
C CYS A 291 3.69 -10.98 22.71
N ILE A 292 3.63 -9.77 23.25
CA ILE A 292 4.56 -8.67 22.97
C ILE A 292 5.90 -8.91 23.68
N SER A 293 5.86 -9.26 24.96
CA SER A 293 7.06 -9.55 25.76
C SER A 293 7.81 -10.75 25.19
N PHE A 294 7.10 -11.74 24.64
CA PHE A 294 7.69 -12.92 24.01
C PHE A 294 8.38 -12.56 22.69
N ALA A 295 7.74 -11.73 21.84
CA ALA A 295 8.35 -11.24 20.61
C ALA A 295 9.62 -10.40 20.89
N ALA A 296 9.56 -9.51 21.88
CA ALA A 296 10.70 -8.69 22.30
C ALA A 296 11.85 -9.53 22.89
N CYS A 297 11.54 -10.49 23.76
CA CYS A 297 12.53 -11.40 24.38
C CYS A 297 13.22 -12.27 23.33
N HIS A 298 12.48 -12.84 22.36
CA HIS A 298 13.07 -13.63 21.28
C HIS A 298 13.89 -12.79 20.29
N HIS A 299 13.48 -11.55 20.02
CA HIS A 299 14.27 -10.63 19.20
C HIS A 299 15.60 -10.29 19.87
N SER A 300 15.60 -10.01 21.18
CA SER A 300 16.80 -9.77 21.96
C SER A 300 17.77 -10.97 21.92
N LYS A 301 17.28 -12.18 22.23
CA LYS A 301 18.09 -13.42 22.15
C LYS A 301 18.64 -13.67 20.74
N SER A 302 17.87 -13.38 19.70
CA SER A 302 18.32 -13.54 18.32
C SER A 302 19.40 -12.53 17.92
N ARG A 303 19.34 -11.29 18.46
CA ARG A 303 20.37 -10.26 18.25
C ARG A 303 21.64 -10.60 19.01
N GLU A 304 21.55 -11.06 20.25
CA GLU A 304 22.68 -11.57 21.04
C GLU A 304 23.35 -12.76 20.34
N LEU A 305 22.58 -13.73 19.83
CA LEU A 305 23.14 -14.86 19.09
C LEU A 305 23.83 -14.42 17.78
N ARG A 306 23.37 -13.36 17.11
CA ARG A 306 24.07 -12.78 15.95
C ARG A 306 25.35 -12.06 16.36
N ILE A 307 25.34 -11.31 17.46
CA ILE A 307 26.53 -10.64 18.01
C ILE A 307 27.57 -11.68 18.42
N LEU A 308 27.17 -12.73 19.15
CA LEU A 308 28.05 -13.83 19.56
C LEU A 308 28.59 -14.63 18.36
N ARG A 309 27.79 -14.83 17.30
CA ARG A 309 28.28 -15.46 16.06
C ARG A 309 29.27 -14.57 15.30
N ARG A 310 29.06 -13.26 15.25
CA ARG A 310 30.02 -12.31 14.67
C ARG A 310 31.31 -12.26 15.48
N HIS A 311 31.25 -12.30 16.80
CA HIS A 311 32.45 -12.39 17.65
C HIS A 311 33.18 -13.73 17.48
N ARG A 312 32.47 -14.86 17.33
CA ARG A 312 33.10 -16.15 17.02
C ARG A 312 33.75 -16.18 15.63
N GLN A 313 33.11 -15.60 14.61
CA GLN A 313 33.70 -15.50 13.27
C GLN A 313 34.89 -14.55 13.21
N ALA A 314 34.86 -13.45 13.98
CA ALA A 314 36.01 -12.56 14.13
C ALA A 314 37.15 -13.22 14.94
N ALA A 315 36.84 -14.07 15.93
CA ALA A 315 37.83 -14.83 16.68
C ALA A 315 38.48 -15.97 15.88
N SER A 316 37.80 -16.50 14.85
CA SER A 316 38.39 -17.49 13.93
C SER A 316 39.34 -16.90 12.88
N TYR A 317 39.57 -15.59 12.88
CA TYR A 317 40.54 -14.93 12.02
C TYR A 317 41.62 -14.24 12.89
N ARG A 318 42.54 -15.04 13.44
CA ARG A 318 43.82 -14.54 13.98
C ARG A 318 44.98 -15.24 13.27
N PRO A 319 45.75 -14.53 12.42
CA PRO A 319 47.12 -14.90 12.14
C PRO A 319 48.02 -14.42 13.29
N GLY A 320 48.74 -15.35 13.93
CA GLY A 320 50.01 -15.11 14.62
C GLY A 320 50.07 -14.17 15.83
N SER A 321 50.24 -14.77 17.01
CA SER A 321 51.26 -14.39 18.02
C SER A 321 51.32 -12.93 18.53
N LEU A 322 50.91 -12.71 19.79
CA LEU A 322 51.80 -12.31 20.90
C LEU A 322 51.02 -12.18 22.22
N ALA A 323 51.74 -12.37 23.31
CA ALA A 323 51.26 -12.70 24.65
C ALA A 323 50.74 -11.53 25.49
N GLY A 324 49.85 -11.86 26.44
CA GLY A 324 49.82 -11.28 27.78
C GLY A 324 48.92 -10.07 28.00
N ARG A 325 47.75 -10.29 28.61
CA ARG A 325 47.21 -9.62 29.82
C ARG A 325 45.73 -9.95 29.99
N ASP A 326 45.38 -10.47 31.17
CA ASP A 326 44.00 -10.65 31.64
C ASP A 326 43.35 -9.30 31.95
N PRO A 327 42.08 -9.09 31.58
CA PRO A 327 41.22 -8.12 32.24
C PRO A 327 40.07 -8.81 32.99
N ASP A 328 39.85 -8.30 34.21
CA ASP A 328 38.76 -8.58 35.14
C ASP A 328 37.39 -8.79 34.47
N SER A 329 36.78 -9.93 34.78
CA SER A 329 35.39 -10.24 34.45
C SER A 329 34.46 -9.81 35.58
N SER A 330 33.94 -8.60 35.53
CA SER A 330 32.72 -8.21 36.25
C SER A 330 31.60 -7.94 35.25
N ALA A 331 30.84 -8.99 34.91
CA ALA A 331 29.62 -8.87 34.14
C ALA A 331 28.43 -8.59 35.09
N PRO A 332 27.53 -7.64 34.77
CA PRO A 332 26.36 -7.37 35.59
C PRO A 332 25.33 -8.51 35.46
N GLN A 333 24.92 -9.07 36.60
CA GLN A 333 23.80 -9.99 36.69
C GLN A 333 22.49 -9.22 36.47
N TRP A 334 21.78 -9.55 35.39
CA TRP A 334 20.38 -9.17 35.21
C TRP A 334 19.51 -10.32 35.72
N HIS A 335 18.72 -10.05 36.76
CA HIS A 335 17.75 -11.00 37.28
C HIS A 335 16.56 -11.18 36.32
N ASN A 336 16.32 -12.44 35.96
CA ASN A 336 15.09 -13.10 35.53
C ASN A 336 14.19 -12.37 34.51
N CYS A 337 14.40 -12.73 33.24
CA CYS A 337 13.32 -12.99 32.29
C CYS A 337 12.63 -14.32 32.60
#